data_AF-A0A9E4W9F1-F1
#
_entry.id   AF-A0A9E4W9F1-F1
#
_cell.length_a   1.000
_cell.length_b   1.000
_cell.length_c   1.000
_cell.angle_alpha   90.00
_cell.angle_beta   90.00
_cell.angle_gamma   90.00
#
_symmetry.space_group_name_H-M   'P 1'
#
loop_
_entity.id
_entity.type
_entity.pdbx_description
1 polymer ?
#
loop_
_entity_poly.entity_id
_entity_poly.type
_entity_poly.pdbx_seq_one_letter_code
_entity_poly.pdbx_strand_id
1 'polypeptide(L)'
;MHGAAPDAPDLRGLWKAFAVEISGTPPPEPPDHVERIEQCGNRVVITAGGVIHDMRVDGTLENGVNDVSGVNWSPIHVAAVFEGDALVLHPNGVGKSPITVTRHLEGDVLVWKFGPNRVTRMRRSD
;
A
#
# COMPACT_ATOMS: atom_id res chain seq x y z
N MET A 1 8.66 19.37 -12.02
CA MET A 1 7.99 18.24 -11.33
C MET A 1 8.73 17.99 -10.03
N HIS A 2 8.05 17.99 -8.89
CA HIS A 2 8.66 17.55 -7.63
C HIS A 2 8.63 16.01 -7.61
N GLY A 3 9.80 15.37 -7.55
CA GLY A 3 9.95 13.91 -7.54
C GLY A 3 9.63 13.29 -6.18
N ALA A 4 9.72 11.96 -6.05
CA ALA A 4 9.64 11.27 -4.75
C ALA A 4 10.76 11.72 -3.80
N ALA A 5 10.64 11.41 -2.51
CA ALA A 5 11.72 11.61 -1.54
C ALA A 5 13.01 10.89 -2.00
N PRO A 6 14.21 11.39 -1.62
CA PRO A 6 15.45 10.67 -1.90
C PRO A 6 15.34 9.21 -1.43
N ASP A 7 15.75 8.28 -2.29
CA ASP A 7 15.72 6.83 -2.07
C ASP A 7 14.33 6.18 -1.97
N ALA A 8 13.24 6.94 -2.15
CA ALA A 8 11.90 6.37 -2.22
C ALA A 8 11.67 5.66 -3.56
N PRO A 9 11.08 4.44 -3.57
CA PRO A 9 10.70 3.75 -4.79
C PRO A 9 9.61 4.53 -5.55
N ASP A 10 9.70 4.53 -6.88
CA ASP A 10 8.66 5.09 -7.76
C ASP A 10 7.51 4.08 -7.97
N LEU A 11 6.53 4.17 -7.08
CA LEU A 11 5.32 3.35 -7.08
C LEU A 11 4.17 3.98 -7.87
N ARG A 12 4.36 5.17 -8.46
CA ARG A 12 3.29 5.89 -9.16
C ARG A 12 2.67 5.05 -10.27
N GLY A 13 1.36 5.15 -10.41
CA GLY A 13 0.64 4.50 -11.49
C GLY A 13 -0.76 4.07 -11.11
N LEU A 14 -1.50 3.62 -12.12
CA LEU A 14 -2.69 2.80 -11.93
C LEU A 14 -2.24 1.33 -11.97
N TRP A 15 -2.62 0.56 -10.97
CA TRP A 15 -2.22 -0.83 -10.83
C TRP A 15 -3.47 -1.72 -10.81
N LYS A 16 -3.42 -2.82 -11.56
CA LYS A 16 -4.50 -3.81 -11.60
C LYS A 16 -3.96 -5.20 -11.25
N ALA A 17 -4.64 -5.87 -10.32
CA ALA A 17 -4.28 -7.22 -9.93
C ALA A 17 -4.42 -8.21 -11.09
N PHE A 18 -3.46 -9.11 -11.22
CA PHE A 18 -3.52 -10.24 -12.16
C PHE A 18 -3.30 -11.60 -11.47
N ALA A 19 -2.81 -11.60 -10.23
CA ALA A 19 -2.71 -12.79 -9.40
C ALA A 19 -2.90 -12.42 -7.92
N VAL A 20 -3.59 -13.28 -7.17
CA VAL A 20 -3.79 -13.16 -5.72
C VAL A 20 -3.55 -14.53 -5.10
N GLU A 21 -2.84 -14.57 -3.99
CA GLU A 21 -2.69 -15.73 -3.13
C GLU A 21 -3.20 -15.37 -1.73
N ILE A 22 -4.02 -16.24 -1.15
CA ILE A 22 -4.46 -16.19 0.25
C ILE A 22 -3.96 -17.47 0.92
N SER A 23 -3.12 -17.32 1.94
CA SER A 23 -2.44 -18.42 2.62
C SER A 23 -1.71 -19.37 1.65
N GLY A 24 -1.12 -18.81 0.59
CA GLY A 24 -0.35 -19.54 -0.42
C GLY A 24 -1.17 -20.21 -1.53
N THR A 25 -2.50 -20.05 -1.55
CA THR A 25 -3.36 -20.62 -2.59
C THR A 25 -4.18 -19.54 -3.30
N PRO A 26 -4.46 -19.68 -4.61
CA PRO A 26 -5.38 -18.78 -5.30
C PRO A 26 -6.81 -18.85 -4.71
N PRO A 27 -7.49 -17.71 -4.51
CA PRO A 27 -8.91 -17.72 -4.15
C PRO A 27 -9.77 -18.25 -5.32
N PRO A 28 -11.03 -18.67 -5.06
CA PRO A 28 -11.94 -19.14 -6.11
C PRO A 28 -12.35 -18.02 -7.09
N GLU A 29 -12.42 -16.79 -6.59
CA GLU A 29 -12.79 -15.62 -7.38
C GLU A 29 -11.57 -14.99 -8.08
N PRO A 30 -11.76 -14.40 -9.27
CA PRO A 30 -10.70 -13.70 -9.95
C PRO A 30 -10.21 -12.47 -9.16
N PRO A 31 -8.94 -12.04 -9.35
CA PRO A 31 -8.44 -10.81 -8.75
C PRO A 31 -9.25 -9.58 -9.18
N ASP A 32 -9.72 -8.80 -8.19
CA ASP A 32 -10.53 -7.60 -8.38
C ASP A 32 -9.85 -6.31 -7.90
N HIS A 33 -8.72 -6.42 -7.21
CA HIS A 33 -8.01 -5.27 -6.64
C HIS A 33 -7.45 -4.35 -7.72
N VAL A 34 -7.79 -3.08 -7.63
CA VAL A 34 -7.23 -1.98 -8.43
C VAL A 34 -6.83 -0.87 -7.47
N GLU A 35 -5.65 -0.30 -7.67
CA GLU A 35 -5.22 0.87 -6.90
C GLU A 35 -4.52 1.91 -7.76
N ARG A 36 -4.76 3.19 -7.47
CA ARG A 36 -3.97 4.31 -8.00
C ARG A 36 -3.06 4.81 -6.90
N ILE A 37 -1.77 4.96 -7.23
CA ILE A 37 -0.75 5.53 -6.35
C ILE A 37 -0.25 6.83 -6.95
N GLU A 38 -0.30 7.89 -6.16
CA GLU A 38 0.27 9.21 -6.47
C GLU A 38 1.35 9.54 -5.44
N GLN A 39 2.50 10.04 -5.88
CA GLN A 39 3.64 10.36 -5.00
C GLN A 39 4.23 11.72 -5.36
N CYS A 40 4.53 12.51 -4.33
CA CYS A 40 5.19 13.82 -4.44
C CYS A 40 6.01 14.07 -3.18
N GLY A 41 7.34 14.05 -3.30
CA GLY A 41 8.25 14.06 -2.15
C GLY A 41 7.98 12.88 -1.22
N ASN A 42 7.80 13.16 0.07
CA ASN A 42 7.42 12.16 1.06
C ASN A 42 5.91 11.99 1.21
N ARG A 43 5.06 12.61 0.38
CA ARG A 43 3.61 12.41 0.42
C ARG A 43 3.19 11.32 -0.57
N VAL A 44 2.31 10.43 -0.13
CA VAL A 44 1.74 9.36 -0.94
C VAL A 44 0.23 9.36 -0.77
N VAL A 45 -0.51 9.31 -1.87
CA VAL A 45 -1.97 9.14 -1.89
C VAL A 45 -2.29 7.83 -2.59
N ILE A 46 -3.14 7.02 -1.98
CA ILE A 46 -3.58 5.72 -2.51
C ILE A 46 -5.09 5.69 -2.56
N THR A 47 -5.64 5.44 -3.74
CA THR A 47 -7.08 5.21 -3.95
C THR A 47 -7.30 3.75 -4.33
N ALA A 48 -8.03 3.01 -3.49
CA ALA A 48 -8.32 1.59 -3.70
C ALA A 48 -9.55 1.17 -2.89
N GLY A 49 -10.31 0.17 -3.36
CA GLY A 49 -11.35 -0.47 -2.53
C GLY A 49 -12.43 0.47 -1.97
N GLY A 50 -12.67 1.63 -2.60
CA GLY A 50 -13.63 2.63 -2.12
C GLY A 50 -13.11 3.60 -1.07
N VAL A 51 -11.82 3.58 -0.73
CA VAL A 51 -11.16 4.51 0.22
C VAL A 51 -10.05 5.32 -0.45
N ILE A 52 -9.67 6.44 0.19
CA ILE A 52 -8.53 7.28 -0.20
C ILE A 52 -7.65 7.48 1.02
N HIS A 53 -6.49 6.83 1.03
CA HIS A 53 -5.50 7.01 2.08
C HIS A 53 -4.47 8.05 1.63
N ASP A 54 -4.41 9.18 2.35
CA ASP A 54 -3.42 10.25 2.17
C ASP A 54 -2.49 10.28 3.38
N MET A 55 -1.19 10.29 3.14
CA MET A 55 -0.19 10.26 4.21
C MET A 55 1.13 10.90 3.79
N ARG A 56 1.89 11.36 4.79
CA ARG A 56 3.33 11.50 4.69
C ARG A 56 4.01 10.22 5.17
N VAL A 57 5.07 9.86 4.47
CA VAL A 57 5.91 8.71 4.76
C VAL A 57 7.06 9.14 5.68
N ASP A 58 6.71 9.56 6.89
CA ASP A 58 7.65 10.05 7.92
C ASP A 58 7.66 9.18 9.19
N GLY A 59 6.93 8.07 9.19
CA GLY A 59 6.84 7.13 10.31
C GLY A 59 5.99 7.59 11.49
N THR A 60 5.32 8.74 11.38
CA THR A 60 4.45 9.25 12.44
C THR A 60 2.99 8.87 12.21
N LEU A 61 2.23 8.79 13.30
CA LEU A 61 0.77 8.72 13.21
C LEU A 61 0.17 10.08 12.84
N GLU A 62 0.74 11.17 13.36
CA GLU A 62 0.25 12.54 13.16
C GLU A 62 0.11 12.93 11.69
N ASN A 63 1.11 12.59 10.86
CA ASN A 63 1.06 12.82 9.42
C ASN A 63 0.70 11.57 8.61
N GLY A 64 0.31 10.49 9.29
CA GLY A 64 -0.07 9.22 8.70
C GLY A 64 -1.51 9.21 8.17
N VAL A 65 -2.04 8.01 7.91
CA VAL A 65 -3.44 7.84 7.53
C VAL A 65 -4.31 7.96 8.78
N ASN A 66 -5.25 8.89 8.78
CA ASN A 66 -6.34 8.99 9.76
C ASN A 66 -7.68 8.89 9.01
N ASP A 67 -8.18 7.66 8.86
CA ASP A 67 -9.24 7.31 7.92
C ASP A 67 -10.04 6.10 8.45
N VAL A 68 -10.75 5.41 7.58
CA VAL A 68 -11.43 4.14 7.84
C VAL A 68 -10.78 2.99 7.07
N SER A 69 -10.88 1.79 7.64
CA SER A 69 -10.44 0.54 7.01
C SER A 69 -11.26 0.24 5.74
N GLY A 70 -10.58 -0.03 4.63
CA GLY A 70 -11.23 -0.51 3.40
C GLY A 70 -11.85 -1.92 3.51
N VAL A 71 -11.75 -2.58 4.67
CA VAL A 71 -12.35 -3.92 4.90
C VAL A 71 -13.73 -3.81 5.57
N ASN A 72 -13.86 -2.96 6.58
CA ASN A 72 -15.02 -2.93 7.48
C ASN A 72 -15.44 -1.51 7.92
N TRP A 73 -14.83 -0.48 7.34
CA TRP A 73 -15.13 0.93 7.61
C TRP A 73 -14.91 1.39 9.06
N SER A 74 -14.20 0.60 9.87
CA SER A 74 -13.81 1.04 11.22
C SER A 74 -12.70 2.09 11.14
N PRO A 75 -12.66 3.08 12.06
CA PRO A 75 -11.57 4.04 12.11
C PRO A 75 -10.19 3.36 12.22
N ILE A 76 -9.20 3.93 11.54
CA ILE A 76 -7.81 3.50 11.56
C ILE A 76 -6.87 4.70 11.70
N HIS A 77 -5.74 4.48 12.34
CA HIS A 77 -4.62 5.42 12.38
C HIS A 77 -3.35 4.67 12.01
N VAL A 78 -2.62 5.11 10.99
CA VAL A 78 -1.57 4.28 10.36
C VAL A 78 -0.34 5.13 10.05
N ALA A 79 0.83 4.72 10.56
CA ALA A 79 2.09 5.34 10.19
C ALA A 79 2.62 4.73 8.88
N ALA A 80 3.19 5.57 8.00
CA ALA A 80 3.79 5.12 6.75
C ALA A 80 5.31 5.29 6.78
N VAL A 81 6.07 4.27 6.38
CA VAL A 81 7.53 4.26 6.34
C VAL A 81 8.00 3.67 5.00
N PHE A 82 9.07 4.21 4.43
CA PHE A 82 9.84 3.49 3.40
C PHE A 82 10.89 2.63 4.11
N GLU A 83 10.76 1.31 4.01
CA GLU A 83 11.69 0.34 4.56
C GLU A 83 12.38 -0.36 3.39
N GLY A 84 13.62 0.02 3.09
CA GLY A 84 14.29 -0.40 1.86
C GLY A 84 13.56 0.11 0.62
N ASP A 85 13.17 -0.79 -0.28
CA ASP A 85 12.43 -0.51 -1.52
C ASP A 85 10.91 -0.67 -1.36
N ALA A 86 10.42 -0.83 -0.12
CA ALA A 86 9.02 -1.03 0.18
C ALA A 86 8.38 0.17 0.88
N LEU A 87 7.18 0.56 0.45
CA LEU A 87 6.28 1.34 1.28
C LEU A 87 5.58 0.39 2.27
N VAL A 88 5.72 0.67 3.56
CA VAL A 88 5.16 -0.12 4.66
C VAL A 88 4.19 0.73 5.47
N LEU A 89 2.96 0.23 5.62
CA LEU A 89 1.93 0.84 6.44
C LEU A 89 1.79 0.06 7.75
N HIS A 90 1.91 0.79 8.86
CA HIS A 90 1.91 0.29 10.23
C HIS A 90 0.66 0.78 10.99
N PRO A 91 -0.43 -0.03 11.05
CA PRO A 91 -1.60 0.26 11.86
C PRO A 91 -1.22 0.49 13.32
N ASN A 92 -1.75 1.57 13.92
CA ASN A 92 -1.47 2.04 15.27
C ASN A 92 -0.01 2.46 15.53
N GLY A 93 0.82 2.57 14.50
CA GLY A 93 2.20 3.03 14.58
C GLY A 93 3.24 1.92 14.41
N VAL A 94 4.48 2.32 14.13
CA VAL A 94 5.60 1.40 13.83
C VAL A 94 5.82 0.41 14.98
N GLY A 95 5.81 -0.89 14.65
CA GLY A 95 6.03 -1.97 15.61
C GLY A 95 4.90 -2.19 16.63
N LYS A 96 3.71 -1.58 16.43
CA LYS A 96 2.56 -1.73 17.33
C LYS A 96 1.57 -2.81 16.91
N SER A 97 1.64 -3.24 15.65
CA SER A 97 0.74 -4.24 15.06
C SER A 97 1.56 -5.33 14.37
N PRO A 98 1.15 -6.61 14.48
CA PRO A 98 1.74 -7.70 13.67
C PRO A 98 1.26 -7.66 12.22
N ILE A 99 0.19 -6.90 11.93
CA ILE A 99 -0.33 -6.69 10.58
C ILE A 99 0.27 -5.41 10.01
N THR A 100 0.89 -5.53 8.84
CA THR A 100 1.32 -4.41 7.99
C THR A 100 0.70 -4.54 6.61
N VAL A 101 0.66 -3.44 5.87
CA VAL A 101 0.35 -3.44 4.44
C VAL A 101 1.58 -2.95 3.68
N THR A 102 2.11 -3.76 2.76
CA THR A 102 3.35 -3.44 2.05
C THR A 102 3.14 -3.31 0.56
N ARG A 103 3.96 -2.47 -0.07
CA ARG A 103 4.05 -2.31 -1.53
C ARG A 103 5.52 -2.21 -1.93
N HIS A 104 5.98 -3.12 -2.77
CA HIS A 104 7.32 -3.07 -3.37
C HIS A 104 7.24 -3.51 -4.84
N LEU A 105 8.29 -3.22 -5.61
CA LEU A 105 8.39 -3.63 -7.01
C LEU A 105 9.27 -4.86 -7.17
N GLU A 106 8.80 -5.85 -7.92
CA GLU A 106 9.58 -6.96 -8.44
C GLU A 106 9.66 -6.80 -9.97
N GLY A 107 10.69 -6.07 -10.45
CA GLY A 107 10.72 -5.60 -11.83
C GLY A 107 9.55 -4.64 -12.10
N ASP A 108 8.71 -4.97 -13.08
CA ASP A 108 7.53 -4.17 -13.44
C ASP A 108 6.26 -4.57 -12.67
N VAL A 109 6.36 -5.50 -11.72
CA VAL A 109 5.23 -6.00 -10.93
C VAL A 109 5.19 -5.30 -9.58
N LEU A 110 4.07 -4.65 -9.27
CA LEU A 110 3.80 -4.21 -7.91
C LEU A 110 3.29 -5.40 -7.09
N VAL A 111 3.98 -5.68 -6.00
CA VAL A 111 3.57 -6.70 -5.02
C VAL A 111 2.98 -5.99 -3.82
N TRP A 112 1.67 -6.17 -3.65
CA TRP A 112 0.91 -5.66 -2.53
C TRP A 112 0.67 -6.79 -1.53
N LYS A 113 1.04 -6.61 -0.27
CA LYS A 113 0.77 -7.59 0.79
C LYS A 113 -0.12 -6.99 1.86
N PHE A 114 -1.07 -7.78 2.35
CA PHE A 114 -1.91 -7.42 3.47
C PHE A 114 -1.77 -8.47 4.57
N GLY A 115 -1.09 -8.07 5.64
CA GLY A 115 -0.69 -8.97 6.71
C GLY A 115 0.14 -10.16 6.19
N PRO A 116 0.21 -11.25 6.97
CA PRO A 116 1.02 -12.42 6.62
C PRO A 116 0.42 -13.27 5.50
N ASN A 117 -0.87 -13.11 5.19
CA ASN A 117 -1.63 -14.14 4.48
C ASN A 117 -2.06 -13.76 3.07
N ARG A 118 -2.09 -12.47 2.69
CA ARG A 118 -2.55 -12.07 1.36
C ARG A 118 -1.44 -11.41 0.58
N VAL A 119 -1.16 -11.95 -0.60
CA VAL A 119 -0.22 -11.39 -1.58
C VAL A 119 -0.98 -11.15 -2.88
N THR A 120 -0.93 -9.94 -3.40
CA THR A 120 -1.53 -9.53 -4.66
C THR A 120 -0.42 -9.03 -5.57
N ARG A 121 -0.33 -9.60 -6.77
CA ARG A 121 0.59 -9.14 -7.83
C ARG A 121 -0.18 -8.32 -8.85
N MET A 122 0.36 -7.17 -9.19
CA MET A 122 -0.33 -6.16 -9.98
C MET A 122 0.52 -5.69 -11.15
N ARG A 123 -0.13 -5.45 -12.29
CA ARG A 123 0.48 -4.83 -13.47
C ARG A 123 0.15 -3.35 -13.47
N ARG A 124 1.10 -2.54 -13.91
CA ARG A 124 0.84 -1.13 -14.22
C ARG A 124 -0.05 -1.07 -15.45
N SER A 125 -1.10 -0.27 -15.38
CA SER A 125 -1.92 0.10 -16.52
C SER A 125 -1.31 1.34 -17.18
N ASP A 126 -1.21 1.30 -18.49
CA ASP A 126 -0.79 2.42 -19.34
C ASP A 126 -1.77 3.60 -19.30
#